data_AF-A0A832ESF1-F1
#
_entry.id   AF-A0A832ESF1-F1
#
_cell.length_a   1.000
_cell.length_b   1.000
_cell.length_c   1.000
_cell.angle_alpha   90.00
_cell.angle_beta   90.00
_cell.angle_gamma   90.00
#
_symmetry.space_group_name_H-M   'P 1'
#
loop_
_entity.id
_entity.type
_entity.pdbx_description
1 polymer ?
#
loop_
_entity_poly.entity_id
_entity_poly.type
_entity_poly.pdbx_seq_one_letter_code
_entity_poly.pdbx_strand_id
1 'polypeptide(L)' 'CDSQGRIALTEELLRHAGIANGEAVLVGVLTKFEIWSPARLAEVEQASQANFAEAAKQLGL' A
#
# COMPACT_ATOMS: atom_id res chain seq x y z
N CYS A 1 6.24 -11.68 -13.41
CA CYS A 1 6.56 -12.55 -12.27
C CYS A 1 7.46 -13.66 -12.76
N ASP A 2 8.53 -13.99 -12.04
CA ASP A 2 9.33 -15.16 -12.36
C ASP A 2 8.70 -16.46 -11.84
N SER A 3 9.36 -17.60 -12.06
CA SER A 3 8.88 -18.92 -11.65
C SER A 3 8.79 -19.11 -10.13
N GLN A 4 9.35 -18.20 -9.34
CA GLN A 4 9.35 -18.27 -7.87
C GLN A 4 8.43 -17.22 -7.24
N GLY A 5 7.58 -16.55 -8.01
CA GLY A 5 6.64 -15.59 -7.45
C GLY A 5 7.22 -14.18 -7.27
N ARG A 6 8.45 -13.90 -7.72
CA ARG A 6 9.05 -12.55 -7.57
C ARG A 6 8.56 -11.60 -8.65
N ILE A 7 8.36 -10.36 -8.25
CA ILE A 7 7.98 -9.24 -9.11
C ILE A 7 9.14 -8.24 -9.12
N ALA A 8 9.77 -8.05 -10.27
CA ALA A 8 10.78 -7.02 -10.45
C ALA A 8 10.10 -5.66 -10.56
N LEU A 9 10.50 -4.70 -9.73
CA LEU A 9 10.09 -3.31 -9.80
C LEU A 9 11.20 -2.49 -10.45
N THR A 10 10.82 -1.51 -11.27
CA THR A 10 11.79 -0.55 -11.83
C THR A 10 12.22 0.45 -10.76
N GLU A 11 13.38 1.08 -10.95
CA GLU A 11 13.86 2.17 -10.10
C GLU A 11 12.85 3.33 -10.01
N GLU A 12 12.09 3.56 -11.08
CA GLU A 12 11.02 4.55 -11.10
C GLU A 12 9.89 4.19 -10.13
N LEU A 13 9.44 2.93 -10.14
CA LEU A 13 8.39 2.46 -9.25
C LEU A 13 8.84 2.43 -7.79
N LEU A 14 10.09 2.04 -7.54
CA LEU A 14 10.69 2.08 -6.19
C LEU A 14 10.75 3.51 -5.65
N ARG A 15 11.20 4.48 -6.46
CA ARG A 15 11.17 5.91 -6.09
C ARG A 15 9.76 6.42 -5.86
N HIS A 16 8.80 6.07 -6.74
CA HIS A 16 7.41 6.50 -6.59
C HIS A 16 6.77 5.96 -5.31
N ALA A 17 7.06 4.71 -4.95
CA ALA A 17 6.57 4.07 -3.73
C ALA A 17 7.33 4.52 -2.47
N GLY A 18 8.46 5.22 -2.60
CA GLY A 18 9.31 5.63 -1.48
C GLY A 18 10.04 4.46 -0.81
N ILE A 19 10.39 3.41 -1.58
CA ILE A 19 11.06 2.20 -1.09
C ILE A 19 12.55 2.32 -1.40
N ALA A 20 13.37 2.56 -0.38
CA ALA A 20 14.82 2.77 -0.55
C ALA A 20 15.70 1.64 0.02
N ASN A 21 15.24 0.93 1.05
CA ASN A 21 16.07 0.00 1.84
C ASN A 21 15.70 -1.48 1.64
N GLY A 22 14.93 -1.79 0.60
CA GLY A 22 14.44 -3.16 0.35
C GLY A 22 13.32 -3.64 1.28
N GLU A 23 12.94 -2.82 2.27
CA GLU A 23 11.76 -3.07 3.12
C GLU A 23 10.48 -2.55 2.47
N ALA A 24 9.47 -3.40 2.39
CA ALA A 24 8.15 -3.05 1.88
C ALA A 24 7.07 -3.84 2.61
N VAL A 25 5.86 -3.27 2.66
CA VAL A 25 4.66 -3.94 3.17
C VAL A 25 3.74 -4.25 1.99
N LEU A 26 3.28 -5.49 1.90
CA LEU A 26 2.24 -5.90 0.96
C LEU A 26 0.87 -5.85 1.65
N VAL A 27 -0.04 -5.06 1.10
CA VAL A 27 -1.41 -4.92 1.62
C VAL A 27 -2.39 -5.46 0.59
N GLY A 28 -3.19 -6.46 0.95
CA GLY A 28 -4.25 -6.99 0.10
C GLY A 28 -5.48 -6.06 0.08
N VAL A 29 -5.98 -5.72 -1.10
CA VAL A 29 -7.15 -4.85 -1.29
C VAL A 29 -8.09 -5.48 -2.32
N LEU A 30 -9.03 -6.29 -1.83
CA LEU A 30 -9.98 -7.07 -2.64
C LEU A 30 -9.27 -7.90 -3.73
N THR A 31 -9.32 -7.44 -4.98
CA THR A 31 -8.77 -8.13 -6.15
C THR A 31 -7.36 -7.69 -6.53
N LYS A 32 -6.78 -6.73 -5.81
CA LYS A 32 -5.42 -6.22 -6.01
C LYS A 32 -4.62 -6.30 -4.71
N PHE A 33 -3.33 -6.06 -4.80
CA PHE A 33 -2.50 -5.74 -3.65
C PHE A 33 -1.75 -4.44 -3.91
N GLU A 34 -1.33 -3.81 -2.84
CA GLU A 34 -0.57 -2.56 -2.86
C GLU A 34 0.77 -2.81 -2.18
N ILE A 35 1.80 -2.12 -2.66
CA ILE A 35 3.16 -2.19 -2.10
C ILE A 35 3.46 -0.82 -1.51
N TRP A 36 3.78 -0.80 -0.22
CA TRP A 36 4.01 0.43 0.53
C TRP A 36 5.39 0.43 1.17
N SER A 37 5.98 1.62 1.31
CA SER A 37 7.02 1.82 2.32
C SER A 37 6.37 1.79 3.72
N PRO A 38 7.02 1.19 4.74
CA PRO A 38 6.43 1.08 6.07
C PRO A 38 6.01 2.43 6.67
N ALA A 39 6.85 3.46 6.50
CA ALA A 39 6.56 4.80 7.01
C ALA A 39 5.31 5.42 6.39
N ARG A 40 5.18 5.34 5.06
CA ARG A 40 4.04 5.91 4.34
C ARG A 40 2.74 5.18 4.65
N LEU A 41 2.79 3.85 4.82
CA LEU A 41 1.63 3.09 5.26
C LEU A 41 1.15 3.55 6.63
N ALA A 42 2.05 3.71 7.60
CA ALA A 42 1.69 4.17 8.95
C ALA A 42 1.03 5.55 8.95
N GLU A 43 1.53 6.49 8.12
CA GLU A 43 0.91 7.81 7.94
C GLU A 43 -0.51 7.72 7.39
N VAL A 44 -0.71 6.90 6.35
CA VAL A 44 -2.02 6.70 5.72
C VAL A 44 -2.99 6.00 6.68
N GLU A 45 -2.55 4.98 7.42
CA GLU A 45 -3.38 4.27 8.40
C GLU A 45 -3.86 5.21 9.50
N GLN A 46 -2.98 6.06 10.04
CA GLN A 46 -3.36 7.07 11.04
C GLN A 46 -4.41 8.05 10.49
N ALA A 47 -4.20 8.55 9.27
CA ALA A 47 -5.17 9.46 8.63
C ALA A 47 -6.50 8.76 8.29
N SER A 48 -6.47 7.48 7.93
CA SER A 48 -7.64 6.72 7.48
C SER A 48 -8.51 6.27 8.64
N GLN A 49 -7.94 5.94 9.79
CA GLN A 49 -8.68 5.58 11.00
C GLN A 49 -9.62 6.70 11.46
N ALA A 50 -9.21 7.96 11.30
CA ALA A 50 -10.06 9.12 11.61
C ALA A 50 -11.27 9.25 10.67
N ASN A 51 -11.20 8.69 9.46
CA ASN A 51 -12.16 8.96 8.37
C ASN A 51 -13.01 7.74 7.97
N PHE A 52 -12.70 6.54 8.49
CA PHE A 52 -13.39 5.31 8.07
C PHE A 52 -14.89 5.34 8.31
N ALA A 53 -15.33 5.81 9.49
CA ALA A 53 -16.75 5.89 9.83
C ALA A 53 -17.51 6.86 8.91
N GLU A 54 -16.90 7.98 8.54
CA GLU A 54 -17.50 8.95 7.63
C GLU A 54 -17.56 8.41 6.20
N ALA A 55 -16.52 7.71 5.76
CA ALA A 55 -16.49 7.04 4.45
C ALA A 55 -17.57 5.94 4.35
N ALA A 56 -17.74 5.12 5.40
CA ALA A 56 -18.78 4.09 5.44
C ALA A 56 -20.18 4.70 5.35
N LYS A 57 -20.42 5.78 6.10
CA LYS A 57 -21.68 6.54 6.07
C LYS A 57 -22.00 7.10 4.68
N GLN A 58 -21.01 7.63 3.96
CA GLN A 58 -21.20 8.12 2.58
C GLN A 58 -21.56 7.00 1.59
N LEU A 59 -21.12 5.77 1.88
CA LEU A 59 -21.45 4.58 1.11
C LEU A 59 -22.78 3.92 1.55
N GLY A 60 -23.45 4.47 2.58
CA GLY A 60 -24.71 3.94 3.11
C GLY A 60 -24.57 2.62 3.88
N LEU A 61 -23.38 2.34 4.41
CA LEU A 61 -23.07 1.19 5.27
C LEU A 61 -23.26 1.51 6.76
#